data_AF-A0A6I2R1L3-F1
#
_entry.id   AF-A0A6I2R1L3-F1
#
_cell.length_a   1.000
_cell.length_b   1.000
_cell.length_c   1.000
_cell.angle_alpha   90.00
_cell.angle_beta   90.00
_cell.angle_gamma   90.00
#
_symmetry.space_group_name_H-M   'P 1'
#
loop_
_entity.id
_entity.type
_entity.pdbx_description
1 polymer ?
#
loop_
_entity_poly.entity_id
_entity_poly.type
_entity_poly.pdbx_seq_one_letter_code
_entity_poly.pdbx_strand_id
1 'polypeptide(L)'
;MSIINELVYDRTQADVDRVYTLKNKILTGGLAALTAEEKAEYLTGMKGAYNYTDFNRLGEAITYLVEQMKKLDIHDSSIVPKVDWVMGDTPTQSQVRNLLSCLTKLRAKLSLPDNAPSVPNSLDKLTYQTANDMELLLWMIDQRITQTTAAFHYSGTMYCGQ
;
A
#
# COMPACT_ATOMS: atom_id res chain seq x y z
N MET A 1 10.01 13.48 0.44
CA MET A 1 10.08 12.01 0.31
C MET A 1 8.77 11.55 -0.31
N SER A 2 8.75 10.52 -1.17
CA SER A 2 7.48 10.04 -1.76
C SER A 2 6.83 9.03 -0.82
N ILE A 3 5.50 9.01 -0.73
CA ILE A 3 4.73 8.01 0.02
C ILE A 3 5.06 6.56 -0.42
N ILE A 4 5.54 6.38 -1.66
CA ILE A 4 6.00 5.09 -2.18
C ILE A 4 7.18 4.53 -1.37
N ASN A 5 8.02 5.38 -0.79
CA ASN A 5 9.16 4.95 0.05
C ASN A 5 8.73 4.49 1.45
N GLU A 6 7.50 4.78 1.84
CA GLU A 6 6.94 4.42 3.15
C GLU A 6 6.14 3.12 3.07
N LEU A 7 5.92 2.59 1.86
CA LEU A 7 5.22 1.33 1.65
C LEU A 7 5.92 0.19 2.39
N VAL A 8 5.11 -0.64 3.03
CA VAL A 8 5.52 -1.82 3.78
C VAL A 8 5.01 -3.03 3.03
N TYR A 9 5.90 -3.80 2.42
CA TYR A 9 5.56 -5.02 1.68
C TYR A 9 6.44 -6.22 2.06
N ASP A 10 7.13 -6.11 3.19
CA ASP A 10 8.06 -7.11 3.74
C ASP A 10 7.60 -7.58 5.13
N ARG A 11 6.29 -7.52 5.44
CA ARG A 11 5.75 -8.11 6.68
C ARG A 11 6.00 -9.60 6.73
N THR A 12 6.31 -10.10 7.91
CA THR A 12 6.59 -11.52 8.18
C THR A 12 5.59 -12.09 9.18
N GLN A 13 5.54 -13.42 9.28
CA GLN A 13 4.78 -14.09 10.33
C GLN A 13 5.28 -13.68 11.73
N ALA A 14 6.59 -13.46 11.90
CA ALA A 14 7.17 -13.00 13.17
C ALA A 14 6.63 -11.62 13.58
N ASP A 15 6.45 -10.70 12.62
CA ASP A 15 5.84 -9.39 12.88
C ASP A 15 4.40 -9.57 13.41
N VAL A 16 3.63 -10.45 12.77
CA VAL A 16 2.24 -10.76 13.15
C VAL A 16 2.18 -11.43 14.53
N ASP A 17 3.04 -12.42 14.78
CA ASP A 17 3.13 -13.13 16.05
C ASP A 17 3.51 -12.19 17.20
N ARG A 18 4.37 -11.21 16.93
CA ARG A 18 4.74 -10.18 17.92
C ARG A 18 3.53 -9.32 18.29
N VAL A 19 2.71 -8.93 17.31
CA VAL A 19 1.43 -8.22 17.59
C VAL A 19 0.50 -9.09 18.43
N TYR A 20 0.32 -10.36 18.10
CA TYR A 20 -0.53 -11.26 18.88
C TYR A 20 -0.01 -11.45 20.31
N THR A 21 1.30 -11.54 20.50
CA THR A 21 1.92 -11.66 21.81
C THR A 21 1.56 -10.47 22.70
N LEU A 22 1.74 -9.24 22.21
CA LEU A 22 1.42 -8.04 22.99
C LEU A 22 -0.09 -7.89 23.20
N LYS A 23 -0.91 -8.16 22.18
CA LYS A 23 -2.37 -8.13 22.31
C LYS A 23 -2.89 -9.14 23.35
N ASN A 24 -2.35 -10.35 23.40
CA ASN A 24 -2.76 -11.35 24.38
C ASN A 24 -2.40 -10.95 25.82
N LYS A 25 -1.24 -10.31 26.03
CA LYS A 25 -0.89 -9.70 27.33
C LYS A 25 -1.90 -8.63 27.73
N ILE A 26 -2.22 -7.72 26.80
CA ILE A 26 -3.21 -6.65 27.02
C ILE A 26 -4.60 -7.22 27.33
N LEU A 27 -5.04 -8.26 26.61
CA LEU A 27 -6.34 -8.91 26.84
C LEU A 27 -6.42 -9.55 28.22
N THR A 28 -5.31 -10.08 28.74
CA THR A 28 -5.29 -10.82 30.01
C THR A 28 -5.14 -9.89 31.22
N GLY A 29 -4.28 -8.88 31.13
CA GLY A 29 -3.92 -8.02 32.27
C GLY A 29 -3.98 -6.51 32.01
N GLY A 30 -4.58 -6.09 30.90
CA GLY A 30 -4.63 -4.71 30.48
C GLY A 30 -3.27 -4.16 30.04
N LEU A 31 -3.22 -2.85 29.77
CA LEU A 31 -1.98 -2.17 29.33
C LEU A 31 -0.85 -2.24 30.37
N ALA A 32 -1.19 -2.42 31.66
CA ALA A 32 -0.23 -2.57 32.75
C ALA A 32 0.54 -3.91 32.71
N ALA A 33 0.09 -4.89 31.93
CA ALA A 33 0.79 -6.15 31.71
C ALA A 33 2.00 -6.04 30.77
N LEU A 34 2.14 -4.91 30.07
CA LEU A 34 3.29 -4.65 29.21
C LEU A 34 4.44 -4.02 30.00
N THR A 35 5.67 -4.41 29.66
CA THR A 35 6.88 -3.67 30.06
C THR A 35 6.90 -2.26 29.45
N ALA A 36 7.77 -1.38 29.95
CA ALA A 36 7.90 -0.02 29.40
C ALA A 36 8.29 -0.06 27.92
N GLU A 37 9.19 -0.98 27.54
CA GLU A 37 9.66 -1.21 26.18
C GLU A 37 8.54 -1.75 25.28
N GLU A 38 7.78 -2.74 25.75
CA GLU A 38 6.64 -3.29 25.00
C GLU A 38 5.53 -2.27 24.82
N LYS A 39 5.30 -1.42 25.82
CA LYS A 39 4.33 -0.33 25.72
C LYS A 39 4.79 0.70 24.71
N ALA A 40 6.07 1.07 24.68
CA ALA A 40 6.62 1.97 23.68
C ALA A 40 6.46 1.38 22.26
N GLU A 41 6.87 0.11 22.07
CA GLU A 41 6.72 -0.61 20.80
C GLU A 41 5.26 -0.64 20.31
N TYR A 42 4.33 -0.99 21.20
CA TYR A 42 2.90 -1.06 20.86
C TYR A 42 2.34 0.31 20.46
N LEU A 43 2.74 1.39 21.14
CA LEU A 43 2.26 2.75 20.90
C LEU A 43 2.87 3.40 19.66
N THR A 44 4.08 3.02 19.25
CA THR A 44 4.71 3.49 18.00
C THR A 44 3.98 2.95 16.76
N GLY A 45 3.26 1.84 16.90
CA GLY A 45 2.63 1.14 15.79
C GLY A 45 3.52 -0.01 15.32
N MET A 46 2.94 -1.20 15.29
CA MET A 46 3.68 -2.43 15.01
C MET A 46 3.53 -2.82 13.54
N LYS A 47 4.64 -3.16 12.87
CA LYS A 47 4.67 -3.55 11.44
C LYS A 47 3.68 -4.66 11.08
N GLY A 48 3.48 -5.63 11.98
CA GLY A 48 2.54 -6.74 11.79
C GLY A 48 1.07 -6.38 11.99
N ALA A 49 0.76 -5.16 12.46
CA ALA A 49 -0.60 -4.72 12.69
C ALA A 49 -1.11 -3.92 11.49
N TYR A 50 -1.88 -4.57 10.62
CA TYR A 50 -2.54 -3.89 9.51
C TYR A 50 -3.76 -3.09 10.01
N ASN A 51 -3.71 -1.77 9.94
CA ASN A 51 -4.68 -0.86 10.56
C ASN A 51 -4.96 0.39 9.70
N TYR A 52 -5.61 1.40 10.29
CA TYR A 52 -6.02 2.63 9.60
C TYR A 52 -4.84 3.38 8.96
N THR A 53 -3.65 3.34 9.56
CA THR A 53 -2.46 3.98 8.97
C THR A 53 -2.02 3.27 7.69
N ASP A 54 -2.11 1.93 7.62
CA ASP A 54 -1.82 1.17 6.41
C ASP A 54 -2.84 1.46 5.29
N PHE A 55 -4.13 1.61 5.65
CA PHE A 55 -5.16 2.00 4.69
C PHE A 55 -4.95 3.43 4.15
N ASN A 56 -4.57 4.38 5.01
CA ASN A 56 -4.22 5.73 4.58
C ASN A 56 -3.00 5.69 3.65
N ARG A 57 -1.95 4.94 4.01
CA ARG A 57 -0.76 4.78 3.17
C ARG A 57 -1.09 4.19 1.80
N LEU A 58 -1.96 3.17 1.72
CA LEU A 58 -2.45 2.66 0.44
C LEU A 58 -3.18 3.74 -0.36
N GLY A 59 -4.10 4.46 0.26
CA GLY A 59 -4.89 5.48 -0.44
C GLY A 59 -4.04 6.65 -0.93
N GLU A 60 -3.09 7.10 -0.12
CA GLU A 60 -2.14 8.16 -0.47
C GLU A 60 -1.21 7.71 -1.60
N ALA A 61 -0.71 6.47 -1.56
CA ALA A 61 0.08 5.90 -2.65
C ALA A 61 -0.70 5.77 -3.95
N ILE A 62 -1.97 5.33 -3.91
CA ILE A 62 -2.85 5.31 -5.08
C ILE A 62 -3.04 6.74 -5.63
N THR A 63 -3.33 7.71 -4.76
CA THR A 63 -3.51 9.12 -5.15
C THR A 63 -2.25 9.67 -5.82
N TYR A 64 -1.09 9.42 -5.22
CA TYR A 64 0.20 9.79 -5.77
C TYR A 64 0.43 9.21 -7.17
N LEU A 65 0.14 7.92 -7.38
CA LEU A 65 0.35 7.26 -8.66
C LEU A 65 -0.60 7.79 -9.74
N VAL A 66 -1.84 8.15 -9.39
CA VAL A 66 -2.75 8.84 -10.31
C VAL A 66 -2.15 10.19 -10.76
N GLU A 67 -1.57 10.97 -9.84
CA GLU A 67 -0.87 12.22 -10.19
C GLU A 67 0.37 12.00 -11.06
N GLN A 68 1.13 10.92 -10.86
CA GLN A 68 2.25 10.60 -11.75
C GLN A 68 1.75 10.20 -13.15
N MET A 69 0.68 9.41 -13.24
CA MET A 69 0.07 9.02 -14.51
C MET A 69 -0.51 10.21 -15.28
N LYS A 70 -0.93 11.29 -14.60
CA LYS A 70 -1.36 12.53 -15.27
C LYS A 70 -0.24 13.15 -16.10
N LYS A 71 1.02 13.07 -15.65
CA LYS A 71 2.18 13.58 -16.39
C LYS A 71 2.45 12.84 -17.68
N LEU A 72 1.94 11.61 -17.78
CA LEU A 72 2.03 10.75 -18.96
C LEU A 72 0.71 10.72 -19.78
N ASP A 73 -0.29 11.50 -19.38
CA ASP A 73 -1.63 11.53 -19.98
C ASP A 73 -2.36 10.17 -20.04
N ILE A 74 -2.07 9.26 -19.08
CA ILE A 74 -2.70 7.92 -18.98
C ILE A 74 -3.58 7.75 -17.74
N HIS A 75 -3.80 8.82 -16.98
CA HIS A 75 -4.55 8.79 -15.72
C HIS A 75 -6.02 8.37 -15.86
N ASP A 76 -6.67 8.06 -14.75
CA ASP A 76 -8.12 7.85 -14.65
C ASP A 76 -8.64 8.58 -13.41
N SER A 77 -9.45 9.61 -13.62
CA SER A 77 -10.01 10.45 -12.57
C SER A 77 -11.07 9.75 -11.72
N SER A 78 -11.54 8.57 -12.13
CA SER A 78 -12.46 7.73 -11.33
C SER A 78 -11.73 6.87 -10.28
N ILE A 79 -10.40 6.90 -10.24
CA ILE A 79 -9.59 6.26 -9.19
C ILE A 79 -9.53 7.21 -7.99
N VAL A 80 -10.48 7.06 -7.06
CA VAL A 80 -10.61 7.91 -5.88
C VAL A 80 -10.59 7.03 -4.61
N PRO A 81 -9.42 6.77 -4.01
CA PRO A 81 -9.33 6.01 -2.77
C PRO A 81 -9.77 6.85 -1.56
N LYS A 82 -10.13 6.17 -0.46
CA LYS A 82 -10.29 6.81 0.85
C LYS A 82 -8.92 6.94 1.52
N VAL A 83 -8.62 8.11 2.11
CA VAL A 83 -7.30 8.47 2.69
C VAL A 83 -7.38 9.06 4.10
N ASP A 84 -8.58 9.15 4.65
CA ASP A 84 -8.90 9.79 5.93
C ASP A 84 -9.49 8.75 6.91
N TRP A 85 -8.86 7.57 6.97
CA TRP A 85 -9.17 6.56 7.97
C TRP A 85 -8.66 7.01 9.34
N VAL A 86 -9.48 6.83 10.37
CA VAL A 86 -9.13 7.15 11.76
C VAL A 86 -9.11 5.89 12.63
N MET A 87 -8.47 6.00 13.79
CA MET A 87 -8.44 4.92 14.77
C MET A 87 -9.86 4.53 15.18
N GLY A 88 -10.16 3.23 15.08
CA GLY A 88 -11.49 2.68 15.38
C GLY A 88 -12.39 2.51 14.16
N ASP A 89 -12.03 3.06 13.00
CA ASP A 89 -12.75 2.79 11.77
C ASP A 89 -12.71 1.30 11.41
N THR A 90 -13.85 0.79 10.97
CA THR A 90 -13.97 -0.55 10.38
C THR A 90 -14.37 -0.39 8.91
N PRO A 91 -13.55 -0.89 7.95
CA PRO A 91 -13.89 -0.82 6.54
C PRO A 91 -15.23 -1.48 6.22
N THR A 92 -16.14 -0.72 5.61
CA THR A 92 -17.36 -1.27 5.04
C THR A 92 -17.05 -2.07 3.77
N GLN A 93 -17.90 -3.02 3.41
CA GLN A 93 -17.76 -3.77 2.14
C GLN A 93 -17.74 -2.84 0.91
N SER A 94 -18.43 -1.70 0.94
CA SER A 94 -18.39 -0.72 -0.15
C SER A 94 -17.02 -0.06 -0.26
N GLN A 95 -16.42 0.34 0.87
CA GLN A 95 -15.07 0.92 0.90
C GLN A 95 -14.01 -0.08 0.46
N VAL A 96 -14.11 -1.35 0.88
CA VAL A 96 -13.22 -2.42 0.42
C VAL A 96 -13.34 -2.61 -1.09
N ARG A 97 -14.56 -2.70 -1.64
CA ARG A 97 -14.78 -2.79 -3.09
C ARG A 97 -14.21 -1.58 -3.83
N ASN A 98 -14.34 -0.38 -3.27
CA ASN A 98 -13.75 0.82 -3.86
C ASN A 98 -12.22 0.75 -3.91
N LEU A 99 -11.56 0.34 -2.82
CA LEU A 99 -10.11 0.15 -2.77
C LEU A 99 -9.63 -0.87 -3.82
N LEU A 100 -10.26 -2.04 -3.88
CA LEU A 100 -9.92 -3.09 -4.84
C LEU A 100 -10.15 -2.64 -6.29
N SER A 101 -11.23 -1.90 -6.54
CA SER A 101 -11.49 -1.27 -7.85
C SER A 101 -10.40 -0.27 -8.22
N CYS A 102 -9.95 0.57 -7.27
CA CYS A 102 -8.85 1.51 -7.50
C CYS A 102 -7.57 0.78 -7.89
N LEU A 103 -7.18 -0.25 -7.13
CA LEU A 103 -6.00 -1.08 -7.44
C LEU A 103 -6.11 -1.75 -8.81
N THR A 104 -7.29 -2.29 -9.15
CA THR A 104 -7.55 -2.95 -10.43
C THR A 104 -7.39 -1.99 -11.60
N LYS A 105 -8.02 -0.81 -11.51
CA LYS A 105 -7.93 0.22 -12.55
C LYS A 105 -6.50 0.72 -12.71
N LEU A 106 -5.80 0.96 -11.60
CA LEU A 106 -4.41 1.43 -11.61
C LEU A 106 -3.48 0.38 -12.24
N ARG A 107 -3.61 -0.89 -11.85
CA ARG A 107 -2.86 -2.00 -12.43
C ARG A 107 -3.08 -2.12 -13.94
N ALA A 108 -4.29 -1.86 -14.43
CA ALA A 108 -4.63 -1.96 -15.84
C ALA A 108 -4.04 -0.85 -16.72
N LYS A 109 -3.51 0.24 -16.13
CA LYS A 109 -2.95 1.37 -16.91
C LYS A 109 -1.62 1.07 -17.59
N LEU A 110 -0.88 0.07 -17.12
CA LEU A 110 0.46 -0.25 -17.59
C LEU A 110 0.64 -1.76 -17.68
N SER A 111 1.43 -2.21 -18.66
CA SER A 111 1.92 -3.59 -18.67
C SER A 111 2.96 -3.76 -17.56
N LEU A 112 2.63 -4.60 -16.58
CA LEU A 112 3.53 -4.97 -15.48
C LEU A 112 4.21 -6.31 -15.77
N PRO A 113 5.37 -6.61 -15.15
CA PRO A 113 6.02 -7.91 -15.29
C PRO A 113 5.18 -9.04 -14.69
N ASP A 114 5.43 -10.28 -15.13
CA ASP A 114 4.66 -11.48 -14.74
C ASP A 114 4.63 -11.75 -13.23
N ASN A 115 5.66 -11.30 -12.51
CA ASN A 115 5.76 -11.44 -11.07
C ASN A 115 5.00 -10.36 -10.29
N ALA A 116 4.32 -9.42 -10.95
CA ALA A 116 3.57 -8.37 -10.27
C ALA A 116 2.32 -8.95 -9.59
N PRO A 117 2.13 -8.73 -8.27
CA PRO A 117 1.01 -9.31 -7.53
C PRO A 117 -0.35 -9.00 -8.13
N SER A 118 -1.25 -9.99 -8.11
CA SER A 118 -2.63 -9.78 -8.53
C SER A 118 -3.40 -8.98 -7.48
N VAL A 119 -4.41 -8.22 -7.91
CA VAL A 119 -5.31 -7.56 -6.96
C VAL A 119 -6.15 -8.65 -6.27
N PRO A 120 -6.24 -8.67 -4.93
CA PRO A 120 -7.06 -9.66 -4.25
C PRO A 120 -8.54 -9.46 -4.56
N ASN A 121 -9.30 -10.56 -4.66
CA ASN A 121 -10.74 -10.51 -4.93
C ASN A 121 -11.57 -10.03 -3.73
N SER A 122 -11.02 -10.16 -2.52
CA SER A 122 -11.64 -9.76 -1.25
C SER A 122 -10.56 -9.47 -0.22
N LEU A 123 -10.89 -8.69 0.81
CA LEU A 123 -10.05 -8.54 2.01
C LEU A 123 -10.59 -9.37 3.20
N ASP A 124 -11.50 -10.30 2.93
CA ASP A 124 -11.96 -11.27 3.91
C ASP A 124 -10.77 -12.12 4.37
N LYS A 125 -10.58 -12.21 5.69
CA LYS A 125 -9.42 -12.90 6.29
C LYS A 125 -8.08 -12.35 5.79
N LEU A 126 -7.97 -11.02 5.68
CA LEU A 126 -6.74 -10.33 5.30
C LEU A 126 -5.50 -10.93 5.98
N THR A 127 -4.57 -11.45 5.18
CA THR A 127 -3.29 -11.96 5.65
C THR A 127 -2.20 -10.91 5.45
N TYR A 128 -1.06 -11.08 6.12
CA TYR A 128 0.08 -10.21 5.91
C TYR A 128 0.64 -10.32 4.47
N GLN A 129 0.50 -11.48 3.82
CA GLN A 129 0.86 -11.63 2.41
C GLN A 129 -0.04 -10.78 1.52
N THR A 130 -1.36 -10.82 1.72
CA THR A 130 -2.28 -9.98 0.95
C THR A 130 -2.01 -8.49 1.17
N ALA A 131 -1.67 -8.09 2.41
CA ALA A 131 -1.24 -6.72 2.69
C ALA A 131 0.06 -6.35 1.93
N ASN A 132 1.05 -7.23 1.96
CA ASN A 132 2.31 -7.04 1.24
C ASN A 132 2.10 -6.95 -0.28
N ASP A 133 1.27 -7.83 -0.84
CA ASP A 133 0.99 -7.88 -2.28
C ASP A 133 0.37 -6.58 -2.78
N MET A 134 -0.55 -5.98 -2.02
CA MET A 134 -1.16 -4.69 -2.36
C MET A 134 -0.13 -3.55 -2.36
N GLU A 135 0.75 -3.48 -1.36
CA GLU A 135 1.77 -2.42 -1.28
C GLU A 135 2.90 -2.65 -2.30
N LEU A 136 3.31 -3.90 -2.53
CA LEU A 136 4.29 -4.27 -3.56
C LEU A 136 3.77 -3.92 -4.96
N LEU A 137 2.49 -4.18 -5.25
CA LEU A 137 1.87 -3.80 -6.51
C LEU A 137 2.01 -2.30 -6.79
N LEU A 138 1.73 -1.45 -5.79
CA LEU A 138 1.84 0.00 -5.93
C LEU A 138 3.29 0.44 -6.19
N TRP A 139 4.25 -0.15 -5.46
CA TRP A 139 5.67 0.09 -5.71
C TRP A 139 6.07 -0.31 -7.14
N MET A 140 5.64 -1.47 -7.63
CA MET A 140 5.94 -1.93 -8.99
C MET A 140 5.31 -1.04 -10.07
N ILE A 141 4.12 -0.49 -9.83
CA ILE A 141 3.49 0.50 -10.72
C ILE A 141 4.33 1.77 -10.77
N ASP A 142 4.82 2.27 -9.63
CA ASP A 142 5.71 3.43 -9.58
C ASP A 142 7.00 3.22 -10.41
N GLN A 143 7.63 2.05 -10.26
CA GLN A 143 8.81 1.69 -11.03
C GLN A 143 8.51 1.68 -12.54
N ARG A 144 7.33 1.16 -12.94
CA ARG A 144 6.94 1.14 -14.35
C ARG A 144 6.66 2.53 -14.91
N ILE A 145 6.05 3.42 -14.12
CA ILE A 145 5.86 4.83 -14.50
C ILE A 145 7.22 5.51 -14.72
N THR A 146 8.17 5.29 -13.80
CA THR A 146 9.52 5.85 -13.89
C THR A 146 10.25 5.38 -15.15
N GLN A 147 10.21 4.07 -15.45
CA GLN A 147 10.80 3.50 -16.66
C GLN A 147 10.15 4.06 -17.94
N THR A 148 8.82 4.20 -17.94
CA THR A 148 8.06 4.74 -19.08
C THR A 148 8.44 6.20 -19.34
N THR A 149 8.48 7.02 -18.27
CA THR A 149 8.91 8.42 -18.34
C THR A 149 10.32 8.55 -18.92
N ALA A 150 11.27 7.75 -18.43
CA ALA A 150 12.64 7.75 -18.92
C ALA A 150 12.73 7.41 -20.42
N ALA A 151 11.99 6.41 -20.89
CA ALA A 151 11.97 6.03 -22.31
C ALA A 151 11.48 7.16 -23.22
N PHE A 152 10.46 7.93 -22.79
CA PHE A 152 9.99 9.11 -23.53
C PHE A 152 11.09 10.17 -23.70
N HIS A 153 11.87 10.44 -22.64
CA HIS A 153 12.98 11.39 -22.71
C HIS A 153 14.07 10.96 -23.72
N TYR A 154 14.38 9.66 -23.82
CA TYR A 154 15.35 9.15 -24.80
C TYR A 154 14.82 9.18 -26.25
N SER A 155 13.51 8.96 -26.46
CA SER A 155 12.90 9.02 -27.80
C SER A 155 12.84 10.44 -28.38
N GLY A 156 12.83 11.47 -27.52
CA GLY A 156 12.87 12.88 -27.91
C GLY A 156 14.27 13.39 -28.28
N THR A 157 15.33 12.60 -28.04
CA THR A 157 16.71 12.90 -28.44
C THR A 157 17.13 12.10 -29.67
N MET A 158 16.29 12.05 -30.70
CA MET A 158 16.78 11.62 -32.02
C MET A 158 17.72 12.71 -32.56
N TYR A 159 19.01 12.40 -32.52
CA TYR A 159 20.04 13.08 -33.28
C TYR A 159 19.58 13.23 -34.74
N CYS A 160 19.26 14.46 -35.15
CA CYS A 160 19.37 14.87 -36.55
C CYS A 160 20.87 14.96 -36.86
N GLY A 161 21.46 13.86 -37.34
CA GLY A 161 22.87 13.83 -37.67
C GLY A 161 23.32 12.52 -38.29
N GLN A 162 22.92 12.30 -39.54
CA GLN A 162 23.80 11.85 -40.62
C GLN A 162 23.15 12.12 -41.99
#